data_AF-A0A5K0X756-F1
#
_entry.id   AF-A0A5K0X756-F1
#
_cell.length_a   1.000
_cell.length_b   1.000
_cell.length_c   1.000
_cell.angle_alpha   90.00
_cell.angle_beta   90.00
_cell.angle_gamma   90.00
#
_symmetry.space_group_name_H-M   'P 1'
#
loop_
_entity.id
_entity.type
_entity.pdbx_description
1 polymer ?
#
loop_
_entity_poly.entity_id
_entity_poly.type
_entity_poly.pdbx_seq_one_letter_code
_entity_poly.pdbx_strand_id
1 'polypeptide(L)' 'SDDHRSYMVYLRWGRVGVKGQNKLIGPYSSRADAIKEFESKFYSKTKNCWSSRQQFVSFPNHYTWLEMDYGEGADGK' A
#
# COMPACT_ATOMS: atom_id res chain seq x y z
N SER A 1 5.18 -14.79 -26.85
CA SER A 1 5.47 -15.25 -25.49
C SER A 1 5.20 -14.12 -24.53
N ASP A 2 4.22 -14.29 -23.66
CA ASP A 2 3.85 -13.33 -22.62
C ASP A 2 4.88 -13.45 -21.47
N ASP A 3 6.00 -12.72 -21.58
CA ASP A 3 7.05 -12.70 -20.56
C ASP A 3 7.40 -11.26 -20.16
N HIS A 4 6.38 -10.50 -19.75
CA HIS A 4 6.56 -9.18 -19.15
C HIS A 4 5.72 -9.09 -17.88
N ARG A 5 6.13 -9.79 -16.81
CA ARG A 5 5.54 -9.56 -15.47
C ARG A 5 5.89 -8.16 -14.99
N SER A 6 5.07 -7.18 -15.36
CA SER A 6 5.17 -5.81 -14.88
C SER A 6 4.40 -5.67 -13.56
N TYR A 7 5.06 -5.13 -12.55
CA TYR A 7 4.45 -4.84 -11.25
C TYR A 7 4.10 -3.35 -11.16
N MET A 8 3.02 -3.05 -10.43
CA MET A 8 2.58 -1.67 -10.20
C MET A 8 2.26 -1.49 -8.72
N VAL A 9 2.50 -0.28 -8.20
CA VAL A 9 2.15 0.10 -6.83
C VAL A 9 1.04 1.13 -6.90
N TYR A 10 -0.12 0.79 -6.32
CA TYR A 10 -1.28 1.68 -6.27
C TYR A 10 -1.37 2.38 -4.92
N LEU A 11 -1.47 3.71 -4.94
CA LEU A 11 -1.62 4.55 -3.77
C LEU A 11 -2.89 5.38 -3.90
N ARG A 12 -3.76 5.36 -2.88
CA ARG A 12 -4.95 6.21 -2.78
C ARG A 12 -4.95 6.96 -1.45
N TRP A 13 -5.27 8.25 -1.47
CA TRP A 13 -5.31 9.09 -0.27
C TRP A 13 -6.32 10.22 -0.40
N GLY A 14 -6.77 10.75 0.73
CA GLY A 14 -7.71 11.86 0.78
C GLY A 14 -8.32 12.01 2.16
N ARG A 15 -9.28 12.91 2.28
CA ARG A 15 -10.11 12.99 3.49
C ARG A 15 -11.03 11.76 3.56
N VAL A 16 -11.29 11.29 4.78
CA VAL A 16 -12.24 10.19 5.01
C VAL A 16 -13.63 10.61 4.51
N GLY A 17 -14.34 9.71 3.82
CA GLY A 17 -15.67 9.97 3.27
C GLY A 17 -15.70 10.56 1.85
N VAL A 18 -14.57 10.86 1.23
CA VAL A 18 -14.51 11.36 -0.16
C VAL A 18 -13.60 10.50 -1.05
N LYS A 19 -13.75 10.63 -2.38
CA LYS A 19 -12.99 9.82 -3.36
C LYS A 19 -11.47 9.98 -3.20
N GLY A 20 -11.02 11.21 -2.97
CA GLY A 20 -9.61 11.55 -2.81
C GLY A 20 -8.84 11.54 -4.13
N GLN A 21 -7.52 11.45 -4.02
CA GLN A 21 -6.57 11.32 -5.12
C GLN A 21 -5.99 9.91 -5.15
N ASN A 22 -5.46 9.51 -6.30
CA ASN A 22 -4.72 8.27 -6.45
C ASN A 22 -3.48 8.47 -7.33
N LYS A 23 -2.55 7.53 -7.23
CA LYS A 23 -1.37 7.45 -8.08
C LYS A 23 -0.99 5.99 -8.27
N LEU A 24 -0.71 5.65 -9.52
CA LEU A 24 -0.16 4.37 -9.91
C LEU A 24 1.32 4.57 -10.25
N ILE A 25 2.19 3.78 -9.64
CA ILE A 25 3.65 3.87 -9.80
C ILE A 25 4.15 2.59 -10.47
N GLY A 26 5.02 2.74 -11.45
CA GLY A 26 5.52 1.66 -12.30
C GLY A 26 5.42 2.02 -13.80
N PRO A 27 5.55 1.04 -14.70
CA PRO A 27 5.76 -0.39 -14.42
C PRO A 27 7.14 -0.68 -13.83
N TYR A 28 7.21 -1.63 -12.91
CA TYR A 28 8.46 -2.21 -12.42
C TYR A 28 8.68 -3.57 -13.08
N SER A 29 9.88 -3.80 -13.61
CA SER A 29 10.26 -5.12 -14.16
C SER A 29 10.63 -6.12 -13.05
N SER A 30 10.97 -5.63 -11.86
CA SER A 30 11.32 -6.45 -10.69
C SER A 30 10.25 -6.35 -9.61
N ARG A 31 9.83 -7.51 -9.11
CA ARG A 31 8.93 -7.59 -7.95
C ARG A 31 9.54 -6.94 -6.72
N ALA A 32 10.85 -7.10 -6.52
CA ALA A 32 11.55 -6.58 -5.36
C ALA A 32 11.52 -5.04 -5.33
N ASP A 33 11.66 -4.39 -6.49
CA ASP A 33 11.60 -2.93 -6.58
C ASP A 33 10.20 -2.39 -6.27
N ALA A 34 9.15 -3.06 -6.76
CA ALA A 34 7.77 -2.69 -6.43
C ALA A 34 7.47 -2.87 -4.93
N ILE A 35 7.96 -3.96 -4.31
CA ILE A 35 7.85 -4.17 -2.85
C ILE A 35 8.57 -3.05 -2.11
N LYS A 36 9.80 -2.71 -2.51
CA LYS A 36 10.59 -1.65 -1.87
C LYS A 36 9.89 -0.29 -1.93
N GLU A 37 9.28 0.08 -3.06
CA GLU A 37 8.51 1.33 -3.18
C GLU A 37 7.32 1.33 -2.21
N PHE A 38 6.58 0.23 -2.13
CA PHE A 38 5.47 0.08 -1.19
C PHE A 38 5.92 0.20 0.26
N GLU A 39 6.96 -0.55 0.66
CA GLU A 39 7.48 -0.55 2.03
C GLU A 39 8.05 0.81 2.43
N SER A 40 8.76 1.48 1.52
CA SER A 40 9.27 2.84 1.70
C SER A 40 8.13 3.83 1.97
N LYS A 41 7.05 3.74 1.18
CA LYS A 41 5.88 4.61 1.39
C LYS A 41 5.20 4.33 2.73
N PHE A 42 5.02 3.06 3.09
CA PHE A 42 4.45 2.66 4.38
C PHE A 42 5.30 3.23 5.52
N TYR A 43 6.61 2.98 5.52
CA TYR A 43 7.53 3.47 6.54
C TYR A 43 7.54 4.99 6.64
N SER A 44 7.56 5.71 5.51
CA SER A 44 7.50 7.17 5.50
C SER A 44 6.24 7.72 6.19
N LYS A 45 5.12 6.99 6.12
CA LYS A 45 3.83 7.41 6.66
C LYS A 45 3.60 6.96 8.10
N THR A 46 4.15 5.82 8.49
CA THR A 46 3.87 5.19 9.79
C THR A 46 5.06 5.14 10.73
N LYS A 47 6.30 5.33 10.25
CA LYS A 47 7.56 5.06 10.96
C LYS A 47 7.75 3.60 11.40
N ASN A 48 7.01 2.67 10.81
CA ASN A 48 7.11 1.23 11.07
C ASN A 48 7.53 0.48 9.81
N CYS A 49 8.34 -0.56 9.95
CA CYS A 49 8.67 -1.46 8.83
C CYS A 49 7.45 -2.33 8.51
N TRP A 50 7.15 -2.50 7.21
CA TRP A 50 6.02 -3.33 6.78
C TRP A 50 6.13 -4.78 7.25
N SER A 51 7.35 -5.36 7.23
CA SER A 51 7.63 -6.72 7.71
C SER A 51 7.25 -6.93 9.18
N SER A 52 7.29 -5.86 10.00
CA SER A 52 6.99 -5.88 11.44
C SER A 52 5.63 -5.28 11.77
N ARG A 53 4.71 -5.18 10.80
CA ARG A 53 3.38 -4.54 10.99
C ARG A 53 2.52 -5.15 12.09
N GLN A 54 2.78 -6.39 12.52
CA GLN A 54 2.08 -7.03 13.65
C GLN A 54 2.48 -6.41 15.01
N GLN A 55 3.64 -5.76 15.10
CA GLN A 55 4.15 -5.08 16.29
C GLN A 55 4.08 -3.56 16.08
N PHE A 56 2.97 -3.06 15.53
CA PHE A 56 2.82 -1.67 15.12
C PHE A 56 2.84 -0.72 16.32
N VAL A 57 3.65 0.35 16.23
CA VAL A 57 3.67 1.44 17.21
C VAL A 57 3.12 2.71 16.58
N SER A 58 2.11 3.31 17.20
CA SER A 58 1.56 4.61 16.76
C SER A 58 2.45 5.76 17.21
N PHE A 59 2.73 6.69 16.30
CA PHE A 59 3.52 7.89 16.58
C PHE A 59 2.68 9.17 16.37
N PRO A 60 2.84 10.22 17.21
CA PRO A 60 2.21 11.50 16.97
C PRO A 60 2.50 12.04 15.56
N ASN A 61 1.49 12.63 14.93
CA ASN A 61 1.55 13.20 13.57
C ASN A 61 1.91 12.21 12.44
N HIS A 62 1.82 10.90 12.71
CA HIS A 62 2.00 9.84 11.71
C HIS A 62 0.71 9.05 11.53
N TYR A 63 0.62 8.29 10.44
CA TYR A 63 -0.54 7.45 10.17
C TYR A 63 -0.54 6.24 11.10
N THR A 64 -1.72 5.90 11.60
CA THR A 64 -1.97 4.62 12.29
C THR A 64 -2.37 3.55 11.28
N TRP A 65 -1.82 2.36 11.43
CA TRP A 65 -2.23 1.20 10.63
C TRP A 65 -3.58 0.67 11.13
N LEU A 66 -4.53 0.55 10.21
CA LEU A 66 -5.85 -0.03 10.47
C LEU A 66 -5.94 -1.33 9.69
N GLU A 67 -6.21 -2.43 10.38
CA GLU A 67 -6.49 -3.69 9.72
C GLU A 67 -7.83 -3.58 8.99
N MET A 68 -7.83 -3.98 7.72
CA MET A 68 -9.05 -4.07 6.94
C MET A 68 -9.45 -5.54 6.86
N ASP A 69 -10.68 -5.83 7.28
CA ASP A 69 -11.32 -7.09 6.97
C ASP A 69 -11.84 -7.03 5.54
N TYR A 70 -11.18 -7.79 4.66
CA TYR A 70 -11.58 -7.92 3.26
C TYR A 70 -12.48 -9.15 3.09
N GLY A 71 -13.44 -9.39 4.00
CA GLY A 71 -14.28 -10.59 4.01
C GLY A 71 -14.78 -11.05 2.63
N GLU A 72 -15.15 -12.33 2.53
CA GLU A 72 -15.51 -13.10 1.32
C GLU A 72 -16.79 -12.58 0.60
N GLY A 73 -16.83 -11.30 0.23
CA GLY A 73 -18.04 -10.61 -0.20
C GLY A 73 -17.80 -9.32 -0.99
N ALA A 74 -16.63 -9.12 -1.59
CA ALA A 74 -16.51 -8.21 -2.74
C ALA A 74 -17.00 -8.95 -4.01
N ASP A 75 -18.28 -9.34 -3.97
CA ASP A 75 -19.03 -10.00 -5.04
C ASP A 75 -19.12 -9.10 -6.29
N GLY A 76 -19.27 -9.77 -7.42
CA GLY A 76 -19.24 -9.20 -8.75
C GLY A 76 -20.15 -7.99 -8.95
N LYS A 77 -19.61 -7.00 -9.66
CA LYS A 77 -20.36 -6.23 -10.63
C LYS A 77 -19.46 -5.70 -11.73
#